data_AF-A0A8C6J0H7-F1
#
_entry.id   AF-A0A8C6J0H7-F1
#
_cell.length_a   1.000
_cell.length_b   1.000
_cell.length_c   1.000
_cell.angle_alpha   90.00
_cell.angle_beta   90.00
_cell.angle_gamma   90.00
#
_symmetry.space_group_name_H-M   'P 1'
#
loop_
_entity.id
_entity.type
_entity.pdbx_description
1 polymer ?
#
loop_
_entity_poly.entity_id
_entity_poly.type
_entity_poly.pdbx_seq_one_letter_code
_entity_poly.pdbx_strand_id
1 'polypeptide(L)'
;MMCVLFYLTQFEGYSGANTLFNIWIKYKTRLPEWYYNEKLLKVGDSLAQIKEYKLALLQCYGRYLQQFISVNLDDITDDVHQFKSTFFPHGFRDRKAALTFHALQERNVCIYQMVCSSDRNLQNQESLKTCFNVLSSIRLVMQVALPQENLCWLIYNGTVQIYTICRHLMMIGQSAKVLEYLVWASVCMESSIPLLSVHYLTWRTTLYTAVSQCYFDCQDGINGEIFARRGLIKIDELKKLEVTSSSLANSETSKIFREATVKMSVMIFKRAVYEPRRKQKTDFRPKLRVTLKQTHKLSRPRTTTEQLLTEMFDGVAAQFLAILEALSDSSRGVCHPVPPLPDETEIHEVITELFFAGLEILSGNGIRKLKGCKVFW
;
A
#
# COMPACT_ATOMS: atom_id res chain seq x y z
N MET A 1 20.78 12.10 -29.59
CA MET A 1 19.60 12.87 -29.10
C MET A 1 19.55 12.93 -27.58
N MET A 2 19.65 11.81 -26.85
CA MET A 2 19.55 11.79 -25.39
C MET A 2 20.65 12.61 -24.68
N CYS A 3 21.91 12.50 -25.11
CA CYS A 3 23.00 13.36 -24.62
C CYS A 3 22.78 14.85 -24.92
N VAL A 4 22.15 15.16 -26.06
CA VAL A 4 21.86 16.55 -26.47
C VAL A 4 20.67 17.10 -25.69
N LEU A 5 19.62 16.31 -25.46
CA LEU A 5 18.49 16.67 -24.60
C LEU A 5 18.93 16.93 -23.17
N PHE A 6 19.77 16.05 -22.61
CA PHE A 6 20.35 16.23 -21.27
C PHE A 6 21.18 17.51 -21.16
N TYR A 7 22.00 17.81 -22.17
CA TYR A 7 22.80 19.04 -22.20
C TYR A 7 21.92 20.29 -22.31
N LEU A 8 20.87 20.25 -23.14
CA LEU A 8 19.98 21.38 -23.37
C LEU A 8 19.04 21.65 -22.19
N THR A 9 18.58 20.63 -21.47
CA THR A 9 17.77 20.83 -20.25
C THR A 9 18.61 21.42 -19.12
N GLN A 10 19.91 21.09 -19.04
CA GLN A 10 20.81 21.65 -18.02
C GLN A 10 21.36 23.04 -18.35
N PHE A 11 21.63 23.37 -19.63
CA PHE A 11 22.38 24.59 -19.98
C PHE A 11 21.59 25.66 -20.76
N GLU A 12 20.62 25.31 -21.62
CA GLU A 12 19.90 26.29 -22.48
C GLU A 12 18.42 26.46 -22.12
N GLY A 13 17.91 25.69 -21.15
CA GLY A 13 16.53 25.72 -20.72
C GLY A 13 15.55 25.04 -21.69
N TYR A 14 14.26 25.01 -21.30
CA TYR A 14 13.18 24.28 -22.00
C TYR A 14 13.01 24.66 -23.48
N SER A 15 13.50 25.81 -23.92
CA SER A 15 13.43 26.29 -25.32
C SER A 15 14.26 25.43 -26.28
N GLY A 16 15.48 25.03 -25.89
CA GLY A 16 16.35 24.18 -26.70
C GLY A 16 15.77 22.78 -26.88
N ALA A 17 15.24 22.20 -25.79
CA ALA A 17 14.56 20.90 -25.83
C ALA A 17 13.32 20.92 -26.73
N ASN A 18 12.49 21.97 -26.64
CA ASN A 18 11.32 22.14 -27.52
C ASN A 18 11.70 22.24 -29.00
N THR A 19 12.81 22.92 -29.31
CA THR A 19 13.32 23.02 -30.68
C THR A 19 13.71 21.66 -31.26
N LEU A 20 14.39 20.81 -30.47
CA LEU A 20 14.69 19.43 -30.87
C LEU A 20 13.43 18.60 -31.10
N PHE A 21 12.43 18.70 -30.22
CA PHE A 21 11.16 18.02 -30.42
C PHE A 21 10.43 18.52 -31.67
N ASN A 22 10.47 19.83 -31.96
CA ASN A 22 9.91 20.39 -33.19
C ASN A 22 10.59 19.83 -34.44
N ILE A 23 11.90 19.64 -34.41
CA ILE A 23 12.64 18.97 -35.48
C ILE A 23 12.16 17.52 -35.59
N TRP A 24 12.13 16.78 -34.49
CA TRP A 24 11.69 15.37 -34.46
C TRP A 24 10.27 15.18 -35.03
N ILE A 25 9.34 16.08 -34.71
CA ILE A 25 7.97 16.08 -35.24
C ILE A 25 7.96 16.22 -36.76
N LYS A 26 8.82 17.07 -37.34
CA LYS A 26 8.92 17.23 -38.80
C LYS A 26 9.36 15.93 -39.49
N TYR A 27 10.10 15.06 -38.80
CA TYR A 27 10.49 13.75 -39.32
C TYR A 27 9.43 12.66 -39.13
N LYS A 28 8.32 12.93 -38.42
CA LYS A 28 7.24 11.94 -38.22
C LYS A 28 6.72 11.38 -39.53
N THR A 29 6.51 12.22 -40.55
CA THR A 29 6.01 11.79 -41.88
C THR A 29 7.03 10.98 -42.69
N ARG A 30 8.30 10.99 -42.29
CA ARG A 30 9.40 10.29 -42.97
C ARG A 30 9.74 8.94 -42.36
N LEU A 31 9.15 8.61 -41.21
CA LEU A 31 9.42 7.39 -40.46
C LEU A 31 8.17 6.50 -40.38
N PRO A 32 8.33 5.17 -40.33
CA PRO A 32 7.21 4.28 -40.04
C PRO A 32 6.58 4.62 -38.69
N GLU A 33 5.24 4.67 -38.64
CA GLU A 33 4.49 5.11 -37.46
C GLU A 33 4.83 4.29 -36.19
N TRP A 34 4.92 2.96 -36.34
CA TRP A 34 5.26 2.05 -35.25
C TRP A 34 6.64 2.35 -34.66
N TYR A 35 7.63 2.63 -35.51
CA TYR A 35 9.00 2.90 -35.10
C TYR A 35 9.10 4.27 -34.41
N TYR A 36 8.43 5.27 -34.98
CA TYR A 36 8.36 6.61 -34.39
C TYR A 36 7.75 6.56 -32.98
N ASN A 37 6.61 5.89 -32.81
CA ASN A 37 5.92 5.79 -31.54
C ASN A 37 6.74 5.03 -30.48
N GLU A 38 7.37 3.91 -30.86
CA GLU A 38 8.25 3.17 -29.95
C GLU A 38 9.44 4.02 -29.48
N LYS A 39 10.08 4.76 -30.40
CA LYS A 39 11.20 5.65 -30.05
C LYS A 39 10.75 6.85 -29.21
N LEU A 40 9.57 7.41 -29.48
CA LEU A 40 9.00 8.51 -28.71
C LEU A 40 8.82 8.13 -27.24
N LEU A 41 8.26 6.94 -26.99
CA LEU A 41 8.05 6.45 -25.62
C LEU A 41 9.37 6.13 -24.92
N LYS A 42 10.33 5.51 -25.60
CA LYS A 42 11.68 5.28 -25.05
C LYS A 42 12.40 6.59 -24.65
N VAL A 43 12.21 7.66 -25.41
CA VAL A 43 12.71 9.00 -25.05
C VAL A 43 11.94 9.56 -23.84
N GLY A 44 10.64 9.29 -23.75
CA GLY A 44 9.86 9.59 -22.54
C GLY A 44 10.43 8.91 -21.31
N ASP A 45 10.72 7.61 -21.39
CA ASP A 45 11.24 6.81 -20.28
C ASP A 45 12.61 7.35 -19.82
N SER A 46 13.43 7.70 -20.79
CA SER A 46 14.74 8.34 -20.60
C SER A 46 14.64 9.68 -19.87
N LEU A 47 13.66 10.51 -20.23
CA LEU A 47 13.40 11.81 -19.59
C LEU A 47 12.85 11.63 -18.17
N ALA A 48 11.95 10.65 -17.97
CA ALA A 48 11.43 10.31 -16.66
C ALA A 48 12.53 9.81 -15.71
N GLN A 49 13.49 9.02 -16.22
CA GLN A 49 14.65 8.55 -15.46
C GLN A 49 15.54 9.70 -14.95
N ILE A 50 15.71 10.76 -15.74
CA ILE A 50 16.45 11.97 -15.32
C ILE A 50 15.57 12.96 -14.55
N LYS A 51 14.34 12.58 -14.18
CA LYS A 51 13.35 13.38 -13.44
C LYS A 51 12.81 14.60 -14.19
N GLU A 52 12.95 14.65 -15.51
CA GLU A 52 12.34 15.67 -16.37
C GLU A 52 10.88 15.29 -16.73
N TYR A 53 10.05 15.13 -15.70
CA TYR A 53 8.68 14.61 -15.83
C TYR A 53 7.78 15.49 -16.69
N LYS A 54 7.95 16.81 -16.64
CA LYS A 54 7.16 17.75 -17.45
C LYS A 54 7.42 17.58 -18.95
N LEU A 55 8.68 17.37 -19.34
CA LEU A 55 9.05 17.12 -20.73
C LEU A 55 8.58 15.73 -21.17
N ALA A 56 8.81 14.71 -20.36
CA ALA A 56 8.35 13.35 -20.64
C ALA A 56 6.81 13.31 -20.87
N LEU A 57 6.06 14.01 -20.01
CA LEU A 57 4.61 14.12 -20.11
C LEU A 57 4.17 14.85 -21.39
N LEU A 58 4.64 16.08 -21.61
CA LEU A 58 4.13 16.93 -22.69
C LEU A 58 4.63 16.49 -24.07
N GLN A 59 5.90 16.13 -24.18
CA GLN A 59 6.56 15.92 -25.47
C GLN A 59 6.52 14.46 -25.93
N CYS A 60 6.37 13.51 -25.00
CA CYS A 60 6.35 12.08 -25.28
C CYS A 60 4.99 11.43 -24.99
N TYR A 61 4.68 11.12 -23.73
CA TYR A 61 3.51 10.31 -23.37
C TYR A 61 2.18 10.97 -23.76
N GLY A 62 2.01 12.25 -23.40
CA GLY A 62 0.83 13.04 -23.76
C GLY A 62 0.68 13.19 -25.28
N ARG A 63 1.78 13.46 -25.99
CA ARG A 63 1.77 13.54 -27.46
C ARG A 63 1.41 12.21 -28.13
N TYR A 64 1.86 11.08 -27.57
CA TYR A 64 1.47 9.77 -28.06
C TYR A 64 -0.05 9.57 -27.92
N LEU A 65 -0.60 9.90 -26.74
CA LEU A 65 -2.02 9.71 -26.43
C LEU A 65 -2.95 10.69 -27.17
N GLN A 66 -2.49 11.90 -27.47
CA GLN A 66 -3.20 12.89 -28.29
C GLN A 66 -3.49 12.41 -29.73
N GLN A 67 -2.86 11.32 -30.18
CA GLN A 67 -3.19 10.71 -31.47
C GLN A 67 -4.56 10.03 -31.47
N PHE A 68 -5.08 9.68 -30.29
CA PHE A 68 -6.37 9.01 -30.13
C PHE A 68 -7.49 9.98 -29.72
N ILE A 69 -7.16 11.07 -29.03
CA ILE A 69 -8.13 11.99 -28.44
C ILE A 69 -7.69 13.44 -28.66
N SER A 70 -8.63 14.28 -29.11
CA SER A 70 -8.46 15.74 -29.24
C SER A 70 -8.88 16.54 -28.00
N VAL A 71 -9.64 15.94 -27.09
CA VAL A 71 -10.16 16.51 -25.82
C VAL A 71 -9.22 16.18 -24.65
N ASN A 72 -9.40 16.78 -23.47
CA ASN A 72 -8.57 16.47 -22.31
C ASN A 72 -8.74 15.00 -21.89
N LEU A 73 -7.61 14.31 -21.68
CA LEU A 73 -7.58 12.88 -21.30
C LEU A 73 -8.27 12.61 -19.96
N ASP A 74 -8.37 13.63 -19.11
CA ASP A 74 -8.98 13.55 -17.79
C ASP A 74 -10.52 13.59 -17.85
N ASP A 75 -11.13 13.86 -19.02
CA ASP A 75 -12.59 13.89 -19.19
C ASP A 75 -13.19 12.50 -19.54
N ILE A 76 -12.34 11.50 -19.86
CA ILE A 76 -12.74 10.15 -20.28
C ILE A 76 -12.68 9.15 -19.09
N THR A 77 -12.48 9.63 -17.87
CA THR A 77 -12.14 8.80 -16.71
C THR A 77 -13.27 7.90 -16.18
N ASP A 78 -14.50 8.08 -16.63
CA ASP A 78 -15.66 7.46 -15.97
C ASP A 78 -16.34 6.33 -16.79
N ASP A 79 -16.10 6.23 -18.11
CA ASP A 79 -16.70 5.18 -18.95
C ASP A 79 -15.65 4.21 -19.53
N VAL A 80 -15.69 2.97 -19.05
CA VAL A 80 -14.83 1.86 -19.50
C VAL A 80 -15.02 1.55 -20.98
N HIS A 81 -16.25 1.62 -21.51
CA HIS A 81 -16.54 1.32 -22.90
C HIS A 81 -16.00 2.40 -23.82
N GLN A 82 -16.23 3.68 -23.47
CA GLN A 82 -15.66 4.81 -24.20
C GLN A 82 -14.12 4.78 -24.16
N PHE A 83 -13.53 4.48 -23.00
CA PHE A 83 -12.09 4.35 -22.88
C PHE A 83 -11.54 3.24 -23.79
N LYS A 84 -12.19 2.06 -23.79
CA LYS A 84 -11.76 0.93 -24.61
C LYS A 84 -11.89 1.22 -26.10
N SER A 85 -13.01 1.81 -26.56
CA SER A 85 -13.22 2.12 -27.98
C SER A 85 -12.24 3.18 -28.49
N THR A 86 -11.87 4.12 -27.62
CA THR A 86 -10.98 5.23 -27.96
C THR A 86 -9.52 4.80 -28.04
N PHE A 87 -9.01 4.10 -27.02
CA PHE A 87 -7.59 3.73 -26.94
C PHE A 87 -7.25 2.37 -27.56
N PHE A 88 -8.23 1.47 -27.67
CA PHE A 88 -8.04 0.10 -28.14
C PHE A 88 -9.06 -0.29 -29.22
N PRO A 89 -9.21 0.49 -30.32
CA PRO A 89 -10.19 0.22 -31.36
C PRO A 89 -9.98 -1.13 -32.06
N HIS A 90 -8.74 -1.61 -32.13
CA HIS A 90 -8.37 -2.90 -32.73
C HIS A 90 -8.16 -4.01 -31.69
N GLY A 91 -8.54 -3.78 -30.43
CA GLY A 91 -8.38 -4.71 -29.33
C GLY A 91 -6.96 -4.79 -28.76
N PHE A 92 -6.76 -5.71 -27.81
CA PHE A 92 -5.53 -5.79 -26.99
C PHE A 92 -4.38 -6.58 -27.61
N ARG A 93 -4.63 -7.31 -28.72
CA ARG A 93 -3.60 -8.06 -29.45
C ARG A 93 -2.84 -7.21 -30.48
N ASP A 94 -3.29 -5.97 -30.69
CA ASP A 94 -2.60 -5.02 -31.55
C ASP A 94 -1.23 -4.66 -30.96
N ARG A 95 -0.21 -4.52 -31.82
CA ARG A 95 1.14 -4.10 -31.45
C ARG A 95 1.14 -2.71 -30.80
N LYS A 96 0.15 -1.86 -31.14
CA LYS A 96 -0.03 -0.54 -30.51
C LYS A 96 -0.57 -0.62 -29.08
N ALA A 97 -1.30 -1.67 -28.71
CA ALA A 97 -1.95 -1.77 -27.40
C ALA A 97 -0.94 -1.73 -26.24
N ALA A 98 0.18 -2.45 -26.37
CA ALA A 98 1.24 -2.44 -25.36
C ALA A 98 1.87 -1.04 -25.19
N LEU A 99 2.10 -0.33 -26.30
CA LEU A 99 2.62 1.04 -26.29
C LEU A 99 1.61 2.01 -25.65
N THR A 100 0.31 1.82 -25.89
CA THR A 100 -0.75 2.64 -25.31
C THR A 100 -0.89 2.41 -23.81
N PHE A 101 -0.87 1.16 -23.34
CA PHE A 101 -0.84 0.88 -21.90
C PHE A 101 0.38 1.50 -21.21
N HIS A 102 1.56 1.37 -21.82
CA HIS A 102 2.80 1.98 -21.33
C HIS A 102 2.67 3.50 -21.23
N ALA A 103 2.21 4.16 -22.29
CA ALA A 103 2.04 5.61 -22.31
C ALA A 103 1.03 6.10 -21.26
N LEU A 104 -0.06 5.37 -21.03
CA LEU A 104 -1.06 5.69 -20.00
C LEU A 104 -0.49 5.56 -18.59
N GLN A 105 0.27 4.49 -18.31
CA GLN A 105 0.89 4.28 -17.00
C GLN A 105 1.96 5.35 -16.71
N GLU A 106 2.88 5.58 -17.65
CA GLU A 106 3.97 6.53 -17.45
C GLU A 106 3.48 7.99 -17.43
N ARG A 107 2.39 8.31 -18.15
CA ARG A 107 1.69 9.59 -17.99
C ARG A 107 1.27 9.80 -16.54
N ASN A 108 0.60 8.82 -15.93
CA ASN A 108 0.09 8.91 -14.56
C ASN A 108 1.23 9.05 -13.54
N VAL A 109 2.34 8.32 -13.75
CA VAL A 109 3.56 8.47 -12.94
C VAL A 109 4.13 9.89 -13.06
N CYS A 110 4.28 10.41 -14.28
CA CYS A 110 4.81 11.76 -14.49
C CYS A 110 3.95 12.84 -13.84
N ILE A 111 2.62 12.75 -13.98
CA ILE A 111 1.69 13.71 -13.35
C ILE A 111 1.85 13.69 -11.82
N TYR A 112 1.85 12.51 -11.21
CA TYR A 112 2.04 12.39 -9.76
C TYR A 112 3.40 12.94 -9.31
N GLN A 113 4.48 12.62 -10.01
CA GLN A 113 5.83 13.12 -9.66
C GLN A 113 5.95 14.64 -9.82
N MET A 114 5.27 15.24 -10.80
CA MET A 114 5.19 16.69 -10.94
C MET A 114 4.44 17.32 -9.76
N VAL A 115 3.35 16.70 -9.32
CA VAL A 115 2.62 17.14 -8.11
C VAL A 115 3.54 17.07 -6.90
N CYS A 116 4.23 15.96 -6.66
CA CYS A 116 5.18 15.84 -5.54
C CYS A 116 6.36 16.81 -5.62
N SER A 117 6.81 17.17 -6.82
CA SER A 117 7.89 18.14 -7.01
C SER A 117 7.45 19.57 -6.69
N SER A 118 6.18 19.88 -6.92
CA SER A 118 5.61 21.21 -6.72
C SER A 118 5.04 21.41 -5.32
N ASP A 119 4.38 20.38 -4.78
CA ASP A 119 3.74 20.36 -3.47
C ASP A 119 4.01 19.01 -2.78
N ARG A 120 5.11 18.96 -2.03
CA ARG A 120 5.55 17.74 -1.33
C ARG A 120 4.61 17.29 -0.23
N ASN A 121 3.87 18.21 0.38
CA ASN A 121 2.98 17.92 1.51
C ASN A 121 1.50 17.86 1.10
N LEU A 122 1.20 18.04 -0.20
CA LEU A 122 -0.15 18.09 -0.78
C LEU A 122 -1.09 19.00 0.02
N GLN A 123 -0.61 20.20 0.37
CA GLN A 123 -1.41 21.20 1.06
C GLN A 123 -2.39 21.91 0.11
N ASN A 124 -2.06 21.97 -1.18
CA ASN A 124 -2.90 22.56 -2.20
C ASN A 124 -4.06 21.62 -2.58
N GLN A 125 -5.27 22.15 -2.61
CA GLN A 125 -6.48 21.43 -3.03
C GLN A 125 -6.42 20.97 -4.49
N GLU A 126 -5.79 21.74 -5.38
CA GLU A 126 -5.64 21.35 -6.79
C GLU A 126 -4.70 20.13 -6.94
N SER A 127 -3.62 20.11 -6.18
CA SER A 127 -2.68 18.99 -6.10
C SER A 127 -3.37 17.73 -5.58
N LEU A 128 -4.19 17.84 -4.53
CA LEU A 128 -5.02 16.75 -4.03
C LEU A 128 -6.00 16.24 -5.08
N LYS A 129 -6.73 17.13 -5.76
CA LYS A 129 -7.65 16.77 -6.84
C LYS A 129 -6.94 16.03 -7.96
N THR A 130 -5.74 16.49 -8.32
CA THR A 130 -4.91 15.85 -9.36
C THR A 130 -4.49 14.44 -8.93
N CYS A 131 -4.10 14.23 -7.67
CA CYS A 131 -3.81 12.88 -7.16
C CYS A 131 -5.01 11.93 -7.29
N PHE A 132 -6.22 12.39 -6.97
CA PHE A 132 -7.43 11.58 -7.13
C PHE A 132 -7.75 11.31 -8.61
N ASN A 133 -7.57 12.28 -9.50
CA ASN A 133 -7.72 12.06 -10.95
C ASN A 133 -6.74 11.00 -11.46
N VAL A 134 -5.48 11.03 -10.99
CA VAL A 134 -4.48 10.02 -11.33
C VAL A 134 -4.90 8.63 -10.80
N LEU A 135 -5.40 8.54 -9.57
CA LEU A 135 -5.91 7.29 -9.01
C LEU A 135 -7.09 6.72 -9.83
N SER A 136 -8.04 7.56 -10.22
CA SER A 136 -9.16 7.18 -11.09
C SER A 136 -8.67 6.68 -12.45
N SER A 137 -7.69 7.37 -13.05
CA SER A 137 -7.09 6.97 -14.33
C SER A 137 -6.38 5.60 -14.22
N ILE A 138 -5.58 5.39 -13.17
CA ILE A 138 -4.91 4.09 -12.94
C ILE A 138 -5.94 2.98 -12.74
N ARG A 139 -6.99 3.24 -11.95
CA ARG A 139 -8.10 2.29 -11.73
C ARG A 139 -8.75 1.90 -13.06
N LEU A 140 -9.04 2.86 -13.92
CA LEU A 140 -9.65 2.62 -15.23
C LEU A 140 -8.75 1.77 -16.14
N VAL A 141 -7.45 2.09 -16.21
CA VAL A 141 -6.47 1.29 -16.97
C VAL A 141 -6.43 -0.15 -16.47
N MET A 142 -6.42 -0.35 -15.15
CA MET A 142 -6.44 -1.68 -14.54
C MET A 142 -7.74 -2.43 -14.81
N GLN A 143 -8.90 -1.77 -14.74
CA GLN A 143 -10.20 -2.38 -15.05
C GLN A 143 -10.25 -2.96 -16.46
N VAL A 144 -9.67 -2.24 -17.43
CA VAL A 144 -9.61 -2.67 -18.84
C VAL A 144 -8.63 -3.84 -19.02
N ALA A 145 -7.51 -3.84 -18.28
CA ALA A 145 -6.49 -4.88 -18.35
C ALA A 145 -6.86 -6.15 -17.57
N LEU A 146 -7.70 -6.06 -16.53
CA LEU A 146 -7.96 -7.15 -15.57
C LEU A 146 -8.46 -8.46 -16.21
N PRO A 147 -9.35 -8.45 -17.22
CA PRO A 147 -9.80 -9.68 -17.87
C PRO A 147 -8.74 -10.38 -18.72
N GLN A 148 -7.58 -9.75 -18.94
CA GLN A 148 -6.52 -10.24 -19.82
C GLN A 148 -5.35 -10.76 -18.98
N GLU A 149 -5.23 -12.08 -18.83
CA GLU A 149 -4.19 -12.70 -17.98
C GLU A 149 -2.77 -12.35 -18.41
N ASN A 150 -2.53 -12.20 -19.72
CA ASN A 150 -1.24 -11.79 -20.28
C ASN A 150 -0.83 -10.36 -19.88
N LEU A 151 -1.77 -9.56 -19.37
CA LEU A 151 -1.57 -8.20 -18.89
C LEU A 151 -1.51 -8.11 -17.35
N CYS A 152 -1.37 -9.24 -16.64
CA CYS A 152 -1.25 -9.24 -15.18
C CYS A 152 -0.12 -8.34 -14.65
N TRP A 153 0.94 -8.14 -15.42
CA TRP A 153 2.02 -7.20 -15.09
C TRP A 153 1.53 -5.73 -14.99
N LEU A 154 0.53 -5.33 -15.80
CA LEU A 154 -0.11 -4.01 -15.70
C LEU A 154 -0.90 -3.88 -14.39
N ILE A 155 -1.56 -4.96 -13.98
CA ILE A 155 -2.31 -5.01 -12.72
C ILE A 155 -1.35 -4.84 -11.55
N TYR A 156 -0.26 -5.61 -11.52
CA TYR A 156 0.77 -5.47 -10.51
C TYR A 156 1.33 -4.05 -10.44
N ASN A 157 1.79 -3.49 -11.57
CA ASN A 157 2.33 -2.12 -11.62
C ASN A 157 1.29 -1.07 -11.17
N GLY A 158 0.04 -1.23 -11.58
CA GLY A 158 -1.06 -0.35 -11.17
C GLY A 158 -1.29 -0.39 -9.66
N THR A 159 -1.22 -1.55 -9.01
CA THR A 159 -1.33 -1.63 -7.55
C THR A 159 -0.18 -0.93 -6.82
N VAL A 160 1.05 -1.00 -7.36
CA VAL A 160 2.21 -0.27 -6.81
C VAL A 160 2.01 1.23 -6.91
N GLN A 161 1.52 1.72 -8.05
CA GLN A 161 1.22 3.14 -8.26
C GLN A 161 0.09 3.61 -7.33
N ILE A 162 -1.03 2.88 -7.26
CA ILE A 162 -2.14 3.17 -6.34
C ILE A 162 -1.63 3.25 -4.90
N TYR A 163 -0.93 2.22 -4.44
CA TYR A 163 -0.41 2.20 -3.07
C TYR A 163 0.51 3.39 -2.77
N THR A 164 1.38 3.75 -3.72
CA THR A 164 2.33 4.86 -3.54
C THR A 164 1.61 6.19 -3.32
N ILE A 165 0.57 6.47 -4.13
CA ILE A 165 -0.23 7.69 -4.01
C ILE A 165 -1.09 7.64 -2.74
N CYS A 166 -1.78 6.52 -2.51
CA CYS A 166 -2.64 6.34 -1.35
C CYS A 166 -1.86 6.48 -0.04
N ARG A 167 -0.65 5.92 0.07
CA ARG A 167 0.19 6.03 1.27
C ARG A 167 0.51 7.49 1.60
N HIS A 168 0.81 8.31 0.59
CA HIS A 168 1.04 9.73 0.79
C HIS A 168 -0.23 10.42 1.30
N LEU A 169 -1.38 10.16 0.66
CA LEU A 169 -2.68 10.71 1.03
C LEU A 169 -3.17 10.26 2.43
N MET A 170 -2.85 9.02 2.85
CA MET A 170 -3.12 8.53 4.21
C MET A 170 -2.39 9.36 5.26
N MET A 171 -1.11 9.71 5.02
CA MET A 171 -0.32 10.53 5.96
C MET A 171 -0.89 11.93 6.16
N ILE A 172 -1.70 12.44 5.22
CA ILE A 172 -2.37 13.74 5.28
C ILE A 172 -3.79 13.63 5.87
N GLY A 173 -4.24 12.41 6.19
CA GLY A 173 -5.56 12.16 6.79
C GLY A 173 -6.68 11.94 5.78
N GLN A 174 -6.38 11.66 4.50
CA GLN A 174 -7.40 11.33 3.48
C GLN A 174 -7.75 9.83 3.44
N SER A 175 -7.49 9.07 4.51
CA SER A 175 -7.67 7.61 4.60
C SER A 175 -9.07 7.15 4.16
N ALA A 176 -10.13 7.91 4.51
CA ALA A 176 -11.50 7.59 4.12
C ALA A 176 -11.72 7.57 2.60
N LYS A 177 -11.09 8.49 1.85
CA LYS A 177 -11.25 8.59 0.39
C LYS A 177 -10.39 7.59 -0.35
N VAL A 178 -9.20 7.26 0.17
CA VAL A 178 -8.28 6.34 -0.52
C VAL A 178 -8.59 4.87 -0.27
N LEU A 179 -9.38 4.56 0.77
CA LEU A 179 -9.79 3.21 1.14
C LEU A 179 -10.36 2.43 -0.05
N GLU A 180 -11.22 3.03 -0.87
CA GLU A 180 -11.81 2.36 -2.04
C GLU A 180 -10.74 1.88 -3.05
N TYR A 181 -9.67 2.66 -3.25
CA TYR A 181 -8.62 2.36 -4.20
C TYR A 181 -7.69 1.26 -3.68
N LEU A 182 -7.40 1.26 -2.38
CA LEU A 182 -6.60 0.20 -1.75
C LEU A 182 -7.35 -1.13 -1.69
N VAL A 183 -8.66 -1.11 -1.39
CA VAL A 183 -9.51 -2.29 -1.48
C VAL A 183 -9.54 -2.81 -2.92
N TRP A 184 -9.76 -1.93 -3.90
CA TRP A 184 -9.70 -2.28 -5.32
C TRP A 184 -8.38 -2.96 -5.70
N ALA A 185 -7.24 -2.35 -5.35
CA ALA A 185 -5.91 -2.90 -5.62
C ALA A 185 -5.73 -4.30 -5.01
N SER A 186 -6.20 -4.51 -3.77
CA SER A 186 -6.13 -5.81 -3.11
C SER A 186 -6.95 -6.88 -3.84
N VAL A 187 -8.16 -6.55 -4.28
CA VAL A 187 -9.05 -7.47 -5.00
C VAL A 187 -8.52 -7.78 -6.40
N CYS A 188 -7.90 -6.82 -7.09
CA CYS A 188 -7.26 -7.06 -8.38
C CYS A 188 -6.12 -8.08 -8.29
N MET A 189 -5.29 -8.01 -7.24
CA MET A 189 -4.24 -9.01 -7.00
C MET A 189 -4.81 -10.40 -6.71
N GLU A 190 -5.96 -10.48 -6.05
CA GLU A 190 -6.64 -11.74 -5.74
C GLU A 190 -7.35 -12.34 -6.97
N SER A 191 -7.82 -11.49 -7.88
CA SER A 191 -8.59 -11.90 -9.05
C SER A 191 -7.70 -12.40 -10.19
N SER A 192 -6.41 -12.07 -10.19
CA SER A 192 -5.46 -12.47 -11.23
C SER A 192 -4.66 -13.71 -10.80
N ILE A 193 -4.91 -14.85 -11.44
CA ILE A 193 -4.25 -16.13 -11.14
C ILE A 193 -2.71 -16.02 -11.12
N PRO A 194 -2.04 -15.37 -12.08
CA PRO A 194 -0.58 -15.21 -12.05
C PRO A 194 -0.04 -14.48 -10.81
N LEU A 195 -0.86 -13.64 -10.18
CA LEU A 195 -0.50 -12.82 -9.02
C LEU A 195 -0.82 -13.48 -7.67
N LEU A 196 -1.43 -14.68 -7.69
CA LEU A 196 -1.78 -15.43 -6.48
C LEU A 196 -0.62 -16.23 -5.86
N SER A 197 0.52 -16.33 -6.56
CA SER A 197 1.67 -17.09 -6.09
C SER A 197 2.33 -16.49 -4.84
N VAL A 198 3.15 -17.29 -4.15
CA VAL A 198 3.93 -16.87 -2.97
C VAL A 198 4.85 -15.69 -3.27
N HIS A 199 5.35 -15.58 -4.50
CA HIS A 199 6.24 -14.48 -4.92
C HIS A 199 5.61 -13.11 -4.65
N TYR A 200 4.30 -12.96 -4.86
CA TYR A 200 3.57 -11.71 -4.64
C TYR A 200 2.91 -11.61 -3.26
N LEU A 201 3.12 -12.59 -2.38
CA LEU A 201 2.46 -12.63 -1.08
C LEU A 201 2.86 -11.43 -0.21
N THR A 202 4.15 -11.09 -0.15
CA THR A 202 4.65 -9.93 0.62
C THR A 202 3.95 -8.63 0.19
N TRP A 203 3.73 -8.46 -1.11
CA TRP A 203 3.04 -7.30 -1.65
C TRP A 203 1.54 -7.30 -1.31
N ARG A 204 0.85 -8.43 -1.50
CA ARG A 204 -0.56 -8.58 -1.12
C ARG A 204 -0.78 -8.28 0.37
N THR A 205 0.07 -8.80 1.25
CA THR A 205 -0.01 -8.50 2.68
C THR A 205 0.21 -7.01 2.96
N THR A 206 1.10 -6.33 2.23
CA THR A 206 1.30 -4.89 2.37
C THR A 206 0.03 -4.10 2.02
N LEU A 207 -0.69 -4.51 0.96
CA LEU A 207 -1.99 -3.93 0.61
C LEU A 207 -3.03 -4.22 1.69
N TYR A 208 -3.09 -5.45 2.21
CA TYR A 208 -4.02 -5.80 3.29
C TYR A 208 -3.80 -4.97 4.54
N THR A 209 -2.55 -4.80 4.97
CA THR A 209 -2.19 -3.96 6.10
C THR A 209 -2.60 -2.50 5.86
N ALA A 210 -2.40 -1.98 4.65
CA ALA A 210 -2.78 -0.60 4.31
C ALA A 210 -4.30 -0.37 4.35
N VAL A 211 -5.09 -1.35 3.87
CA VAL A 211 -6.56 -1.31 3.96
C VAL A 211 -7.02 -1.34 5.42
N SER A 212 -6.49 -2.28 6.22
CA SER A 212 -6.80 -2.34 7.66
C SER A 212 -6.41 -1.03 8.37
N GLN A 213 -5.26 -0.46 8.04
CA GLN A 213 -4.83 0.82 8.61
C GLN A 213 -5.77 1.97 8.22
N CYS A 214 -6.25 2.04 6.97
CA CYS A 214 -7.25 3.04 6.58
C CYS A 214 -8.53 2.92 7.40
N TYR A 215 -9.01 1.70 7.66
CA TYR A 215 -10.18 1.50 8.52
C TYR A 215 -9.93 1.99 9.95
N PHE A 216 -8.74 1.72 10.51
CA PHE A 216 -8.37 2.23 11.83
C PHE A 216 -8.28 3.76 11.87
N ASP A 217 -7.67 4.40 10.85
CA ASP A 217 -7.62 5.85 10.73
C ASP A 217 -9.03 6.48 10.65
N CYS A 218 -9.99 5.75 10.07
CA CYS A 218 -11.40 6.17 9.97
C CYS A 218 -12.24 5.83 11.21
N GLN A 219 -11.62 5.41 12.32
CA GLN A 219 -12.29 4.96 13.55
C GLN A 219 -13.22 3.74 13.38
N ASP A 220 -13.08 3.01 12.27
CA ASP A 220 -13.87 1.82 11.95
C ASP A 220 -13.04 0.55 12.20
N GLY A 221 -12.68 0.34 13.46
CA GLY A 221 -11.83 -0.79 13.83
C GLY A 221 -12.44 -2.16 13.53
N ILE A 222 -13.77 -2.28 13.53
CA ILE A 222 -14.47 -3.55 13.25
C ILE A 222 -14.13 -4.01 11.83
N ASN A 223 -14.32 -3.14 10.84
CA ASN A 223 -14.02 -3.48 9.46
C ASN A 223 -12.51 -3.66 9.22
N GLY A 224 -11.67 -2.89 9.93
CA GLY A 224 -10.21 -3.09 9.90
C GLY A 224 -9.77 -4.48 10.33
N GLU A 225 -10.37 -5.00 11.42
CA GLU A 225 -10.13 -6.36 11.90
C GLU A 225 -10.72 -7.42 10.98
N ILE A 226 -11.97 -7.26 10.51
CA ILE A 226 -12.62 -8.19 9.58
C ILE A 226 -11.76 -8.35 8.32
N PHE A 227 -11.24 -7.24 7.79
CA PHE A 227 -10.38 -7.27 6.61
C PHE A 227 -9.06 -7.99 6.89
N ALA A 228 -8.43 -7.76 8.04
CA ALA A 228 -7.21 -8.47 8.44
C ALA A 228 -7.44 -9.99 8.59
N ARG A 229 -8.58 -10.40 9.16
CA ARG A 229 -8.98 -11.81 9.25
C ARG A 229 -9.21 -12.43 7.87
N ARG A 230 -9.83 -11.70 6.93
CA ARG A 230 -9.94 -12.12 5.52
C ARG A 230 -8.57 -12.37 4.91
N GLY A 231 -7.64 -11.43 5.09
CA GLY A 231 -6.26 -11.56 4.63
C GLY A 231 -5.57 -12.80 5.20
N LEU A 232 -5.74 -13.08 6.50
CA LEU A 232 -5.19 -14.26 7.16
C LEU A 232 -5.75 -15.57 6.58
N ILE A 233 -7.06 -15.66 6.35
CA ILE A 233 -7.69 -16.83 5.70
C ILE A 233 -7.08 -17.07 4.32
N LYS A 234 -6.86 -16.01 3.53
CA LYS A 234 -6.23 -16.11 2.21
C LYS A 234 -4.78 -16.58 2.25
N ILE A 235 -4.03 -16.14 3.26
CA ILE A 235 -2.65 -16.61 3.50
C ILE A 235 -2.66 -18.12 3.82
N ASP A 236 -3.59 -18.57 4.67
CA ASP A 236 -3.70 -19.97 5.06
C ASP A 236 -4.18 -20.87 3.91
N GLU A 237 -5.10 -20.39 3.06
CA GLU A 237 -5.50 -21.06 1.82
C GLU A 237 -4.27 -21.28 0.91
N LEU A 238 -3.48 -20.24 0.67
CA LEU A 238 -2.27 -20.35 -0.15
C LEU A 238 -1.23 -21.29 0.48
N LYS A 239 -1.05 -21.22 1.80
CA LYS A 239 -0.13 -22.10 2.53
C LYS A 239 -0.49 -23.58 2.36
N LYS A 240 -1.78 -23.91 2.41
CA LYS A 240 -2.27 -25.29 2.17
C LYS A 240 -1.99 -25.75 0.75
N LEU A 241 -2.18 -24.87 -0.25
CA LEU A 241 -1.88 -25.18 -1.65
C LEU A 241 -0.38 -25.42 -1.88
N GLU A 242 0.49 -24.64 -1.24
CA GLU A 242 1.95 -24.80 -1.35
C GLU A 242 2.45 -26.10 -0.70
N VAL A 243 1.92 -26.48 0.46
CA VAL A 243 2.26 -27.76 1.12
C VAL A 243 1.83 -28.96 0.26
N THR A 244 0.74 -28.82 -0.49
CA THR A 244 0.24 -29.88 -1.38
C THR A 244 1.04 -29.97 -2.67
N SER A 245 1.60 -28.86 -3.16
CA SER A 245 2.30 -28.77 -4.44
C SER A 245 3.82 -28.92 -4.36
N SER A 246 4.43 -28.60 -3.21
CA SER A 246 5.89 -28.59 -3.03
C SER A 246 6.34 -29.68 -2.03
N SER A 247 7.12 -30.67 -2.50
CA SER A 247 7.73 -31.71 -1.66
C SER A 247 8.95 -31.23 -0.86
N LEU A 248 9.42 -30.00 -1.08
CA LEU A 248 10.60 -29.40 -0.46
C LEU A 248 10.20 -28.14 0.30
N ALA A 249 10.35 -28.18 1.63
CA ALA A 249 10.13 -27.04 2.50
C ALA A 249 11.22 -25.97 2.28
N ASN A 250 10.99 -25.05 1.36
CA ASN A 250 11.87 -23.91 1.14
C ASN A 250 11.86 -23.00 2.38
N SER A 251 13.03 -22.84 3.02
CA SER A 251 13.21 -21.98 4.20
C SER A 251 12.76 -20.53 3.94
N GLU A 252 12.95 -20.04 2.72
CA GLU A 252 12.52 -18.69 2.31
C GLU A 252 11.00 -18.55 2.25
N THR A 253 10.30 -19.49 1.61
CA THR A 253 8.83 -19.52 1.57
C THR A 253 8.23 -19.53 2.97
N SER A 254 8.81 -20.31 3.90
CA SER A 254 8.38 -20.32 5.31
C SER A 254 8.52 -18.95 5.98
N LYS A 255 9.61 -18.21 5.69
CA LYS A 255 9.80 -16.84 6.20
C LYS A 255 8.74 -15.88 5.66
N ILE A 256 8.42 -15.95 4.36
CA ILE A 256 7.39 -15.10 3.73
C ILE A 256 6.03 -15.36 4.39
N PHE A 257 5.64 -16.63 4.56
CA PHE A 257 4.39 -16.97 5.24
C PHE A 257 4.36 -16.47 6.69
N ARG A 258 5.46 -16.65 7.43
CA ARG A 258 5.56 -16.17 8.81
C ARG A 258 5.41 -14.66 8.89
N GLU A 259 6.10 -13.91 8.03
CA GLU A 259 5.97 -12.45 7.97
C GLU A 259 4.54 -12.02 7.63
N ALA A 260 3.92 -12.68 6.64
CA ALA A 260 2.56 -12.38 6.21
C ALA A 260 1.54 -12.61 7.34
N THR A 261 1.63 -13.75 8.03
CA THR A 261 0.80 -14.08 9.19
C THR A 261 0.98 -13.06 10.31
N VAL A 262 2.22 -12.71 10.68
CA VAL A 262 2.49 -11.73 11.74
C VAL A 262 1.88 -10.37 11.40
N LYS A 263 2.02 -9.88 10.16
CA LYS A 263 1.41 -8.61 9.73
C LYS A 263 -0.11 -8.59 9.89
N MET A 264 -0.80 -9.67 9.53
CA MET A 264 -2.26 -9.76 9.73
C MET A 264 -2.64 -9.90 11.20
N SER A 265 -1.92 -10.74 11.95
CA SER A 265 -2.15 -10.91 13.40
C SER A 265 -1.95 -9.61 14.17
N VAL A 266 -0.97 -8.78 13.81
CA VAL A 266 -0.76 -7.46 14.40
C VAL A 266 -1.97 -6.54 14.16
N MET A 267 -2.51 -6.52 12.94
CA MET A 267 -3.72 -5.73 12.63
C MET A 267 -4.94 -6.22 13.41
N ILE A 268 -5.11 -7.53 13.60
CA ILE A 268 -6.18 -8.11 14.42
C ILE A 268 -5.99 -7.73 15.90
N PHE A 269 -4.77 -7.87 16.41
CA PHE A 269 -4.43 -7.58 17.81
C PHE A 269 -4.70 -6.13 18.17
N LYS A 270 -4.43 -5.19 17.26
CA LYS A 270 -4.67 -3.74 17.42
C LYS A 270 -6.07 -3.42 17.94
N ARG A 271 -7.09 -4.16 17.51
CA ARG A 271 -8.45 -4.05 18.04
C ARG A 271 -8.73 -5.04 19.16
N ALA A 272 -8.36 -6.31 18.97
CA ALA A 272 -8.71 -7.40 19.87
C ALA A 272 -8.22 -7.20 21.30
N VAL A 273 -7.12 -6.46 21.53
CA VAL A 273 -6.62 -6.21 22.89
C VAL A 273 -7.55 -5.32 23.74
N TYR A 274 -8.37 -4.47 23.10
CA TYR A 274 -9.26 -3.53 23.79
C TYR A 274 -10.71 -4.05 23.95
N GLU A 275 -11.07 -5.16 23.31
CA GLU A 275 -12.44 -5.64 23.22
C GLU A 275 -12.93 -6.60 24.34
N PRO A 276 -12.08 -7.50 24.91
CA PRO A 276 -12.48 -8.43 25.96
C PRO A 276 -13.03 -7.76 27.23
N ARG A 277 -12.71 -6.48 27.46
CA ARG A 277 -13.13 -5.73 28.65
C ARG A 277 -14.47 -5.01 28.46
N ARG A 278 -14.80 -4.57 27.23
CA ARG A 278 -16.11 -3.98 26.89
C ARG A 278 -17.29 -4.94 27.13
N LYS A 279 -17.05 -6.26 27.06
CA LYS A 279 -18.06 -7.30 27.31
C LYS A 279 -18.19 -7.75 28.78
N GLN A 280 -17.29 -7.36 29.69
CA GLN A 280 -17.37 -7.74 31.12
C GLN A 280 -18.37 -6.91 31.94
N LYS A 281 -19.15 -6.02 31.30
CA LYS A 281 -20.14 -5.15 31.98
C LYS A 281 -21.40 -5.86 32.52
N THR A 282 -21.58 -7.16 32.34
CA THR A 282 -22.73 -7.88 32.96
C THR A 282 -22.45 -8.47 34.34
N ASP A 283 -21.19 -8.53 34.78
CA ASP A 283 -20.85 -9.08 36.10
C ASP A 283 -20.12 -8.06 36.97
N PHE A 284 -20.88 -7.35 37.80
CA PHE A 284 -20.33 -6.60 38.93
C PHE A 284 -19.64 -7.57 39.91
N ARG A 285 -18.35 -7.82 39.70
CA ARG A 285 -17.43 -8.20 40.77
C ARG A 285 -16.54 -7.00 41.08
N PRO A 286 -16.46 -6.53 42.34
CA PRO A 286 -15.49 -5.52 42.71
C PRO A 286 -14.10 -6.11 42.54
N LYS A 287 -13.39 -5.75 41.46
CA LYS A 287 -11.99 -6.11 41.28
C LYS A 287 -11.18 -5.32 42.31
N LEU A 288 -10.78 -6.02 43.36
CA LEU A 288 -9.76 -5.61 44.32
C LEU A 288 -8.62 -4.93 43.54
N ARG A 289 -8.38 -3.65 43.82
CA ARG A 289 -7.23 -2.88 43.31
C ARG A 289 -5.94 -3.58 43.78
N VAL A 290 -5.46 -4.55 43.01
CA VAL A 290 -4.15 -5.14 43.24
C VAL A 290 -3.14 -4.15 42.67
N THR A 291 -2.41 -3.50 43.56
CA THR A 291 -1.32 -2.60 43.24
C THR A 291 -0.31 -3.31 42.33
N LEU A 292 -0.22 -2.90 41.06
CA LEU A 292 0.67 -3.46 40.01
C LEU A 292 2.14 -3.63 40.45
N LYS A 293 2.58 -2.92 41.49
CA LYS A 293 3.92 -3.05 42.07
C LYS A 293 4.19 -4.40 42.77
N GLN A 294 3.16 -5.18 43.11
CA GLN A 294 3.31 -6.46 43.81
C GLN A 294 3.34 -7.70 42.89
N THR A 295 3.14 -7.54 41.57
CA THR A 295 3.00 -8.65 40.62
C THR A 295 4.33 -9.23 40.14
N HIS A 296 5.47 -8.71 40.60
CA HIS A 296 6.82 -9.20 40.22
C HIS A 296 7.07 -10.69 40.54
N LYS A 297 6.26 -11.34 41.39
CA LYS A 297 6.46 -12.73 41.84
C LYS A 297 5.68 -13.81 41.05
N LEU A 298 4.78 -13.46 40.14
CA LEU A 298 3.98 -14.46 39.40
C LEU A 298 4.66 -14.90 38.08
N SER A 299 4.50 -16.17 37.71
CA SER A 299 4.89 -16.74 36.42
C SER A 299 4.00 -16.19 35.31
N ARG A 300 4.60 -15.80 34.19
CA ARG A 300 3.90 -15.29 32.99
C ARG A 300 2.98 -16.38 32.43
N PRO A 301 1.77 -16.07 31.93
CA PRO A 301 1.16 -14.75 31.74
C PRO A 301 0.30 -14.25 32.93
N ARG A 302 0.40 -12.95 33.26
CA ARG A 302 -0.19 -12.30 34.45
C ARG A 302 -1.47 -11.51 34.17
N THR A 303 -1.64 -11.03 32.94
CA THR A 303 -2.80 -10.22 32.52
C THR A 303 -3.46 -10.83 31.28
N THR A 304 -4.73 -10.47 31.02
CA THR A 304 -5.44 -10.92 29.81
C THR A 304 -4.75 -10.44 28.52
N THR A 305 -4.09 -9.28 28.59
CA THR A 305 -3.28 -8.71 27.50
C THR A 305 -2.03 -9.57 27.22
N GLU A 306 -1.31 -10.02 28.26
CA GLU A 306 -0.14 -10.91 28.11
C GLU A 306 -0.53 -12.30 27.60
N GLN A 307 -1.68 -12.82 28.02
CA GLN A 307 -2.24 -14.08 27.53
C GLN A 307 -2.48 -13.98 26.01
N LEU A 308 -3.22 -12.96 25.57
CA LEU A 308 -3.50 -12.73 24.16
C LEU A 308 -2.21 -12.54 23.32
N LEU A 309 -1.22 -11.81 23.84
CA LEU A 309 0.08 -11.64 23.17
C LEU A 309 0.84 -12.96 23.01
N THR A 310 0.75 -13.86 23.99
CA THR A 310 1.42 -15.15 23.97
C THR A 310 0.69 -16.15 23.07
N GLU A 311 -0.65 -16.06 23.00
CA GLU A 311 -1.49 -16.89 22.13
C GLU A 311 -1.36 -16.52 20.66
N MET A 312 -1.22 -15.22 20.33
CA MET A 312 -1.22 -14.74 18.95
C MET A 312 0.15 -14.69 18.28
N PHE A 313 1.25 -14.65 19.06
CA PHE A 313 2.58 -14.36 18.49
C PHE A 313 3.69 -15.26 19.04
N ASP A 314 4.34 -15.96 18.10
CA ASP A 314 5.57 -16.71 18.34
C ASP A 314 6.79 -15.78 18.24
N GLY A 315 7.20 -15.23 19.38
CA GLY A 315 8.46 -14.52 19.53
C GLY A 315 8.34 -13.06 20.01
N VAL A 316 9.37 -12.63 20.74
CA VAL A 316 9.41 -11.31 21.39
C VAL A 316 9.36 -10.14 20.41
N ALA A 317 9.93 -10.27 19.22
CA ALA A 317 9.89 -9.22 18.20
C ALA A 317 8.47 -8.98 17.65
N ALA A 318 7.71 -10.06 17.40
CA ALA A 318 6.33 -9.96 16.93
C ALA A 318 5.40 -9.43 18.02
N GLN A 319 5.60 -9.87 19.27
CA GLN A 319 4.89 -9.32 20.44
C GLN A 319 5.16 -7.82 20.61
N PHE A 320 6.43 -7.39 20.47
CA PHE A 320 6.79 -5.98 20.59
C PHE A 320 6.19 -5.12 19.47
N LEU A 321 6.20 -5.62 18.23
CA LEU A 321 5.54 -4.95 17.11
C LEU A 321 4.03 -4.80 17.34
N ALA A 322 3.37 -5.85 17.84
CA ALA A 322 1.94 -5.82 18.18
C ALA A 322 1.62 -4.77 19.26
N ILE A 323 2.49 -4.63 20.27
CA ILE A 323 2.36 -3.60 21.31
C ILE A 323 2.50 -2.20 20.70
N LEU A 324 3.54 -1.95 19.91
CA LEU A 324 3.76 -0.65 19.27
C LEU A 324 2.57 -0.24 18.39
N GLU A 325 2.03 -1.20 17.64
CA GLU A 325 0.91 -0.95 16.73
C GLU A 325 -0.42 -0.76 17.49
N ALA A 326 -0.63 -1.43 18.62
CA ALA A 326 -1.79 -1.21 19.47
C ALA A 326 -1.77 0.15 20.20
N LEU A 327 -0.58 0.70 20.44
CA LEU A 327 -0.37 2.00 21.08
C LEU A 327 -0.33 3.17 20.07
N SER A 328 -0.13 2.90 18.78
CA SER A 328 -0.05 3.93 17.73
C SER A 328 -1.40 4.57 17.37
N ASP A 329 -2.51 4.05 17.89
CA ASP A 329 -3.85 4.57 17.64
C ASP A 329 -4.04 5.95 18.32
N SER A 330 -3.83 7.00 17.54
CA SER A 330 -3.95 8.41 17.98
C SER A 330 -5.34 8.76 18.51
N SER A 331 -6.39 8.05 18.10
CA SER A 331 -7.76 8.23 18.61
C SER A 331 -7.91 7.85 20.09
N ARG A 332 -6.91 7.15 20.65
CA ARG A 332 -6.86 6.66 22.03
C ARG A 332 -5.70 7.27 22.82
N GLY A 333 -5.09 8.32 22.27
CA GLY A 333 -3.96 9.01 22.89
C GLY A 333 -4.36 9.72 24.19
N VAL A 334 -3.47 9.65 25.18
CA VAL A 334 -3.58 10.27 26.51
C VAL A 334 -3.65 11.83 26.45
N CYS A 335 -3.42 12.43 25.27
CA CYS A 335 -3.35 13.88 25.07
C CYS A 335 -4.59 14.50 24.41
N HIS A 336 -5.80 14.00 24.69
CA HIS A 336 -7.03 14.71 24.36
C HIS A 336 -7.60 15.44 25.60
N PRO A 337 -7.85 16.77 25.55
CA PRO A 337 -8.39 17.55 26.67
C PRO A 337 -9.93 17.41 26.79
N VAL A 338 -10.46 16.21 26.60
CA VAL A 338 -11.89 15.90 26.71
C VAL A 338 -12.12 15.21 28.06
N PRO A 339 -13.17 15.55 28.84
CA PRO A 339 -13.41 14.91 30.12
C PRO A 339 -13.63 13.41 29.94
N PRO A 340 -13.05 12.56 30.81
CA PRO A 340 -12.97 11.14 30.55
C PRO A 340 -14.34 10.48 30.60
N LEU A 341 -14.77 9.91 29.47
CA LEU A 341 -15.89 8.99 29.44
C LEU A 341 -15.54 7.75 30.30
N PRO A 342 -16.52 7.07 30.93
CA PRO A 342 -16.26 5.89 31.76
C PRO A 342 -15.59 4.72 30.99
N ASP A 343 -15.68 4.71 29.66
CA ASP A 343 -14.98 3.75 28.80
C ASP A 343 -13.47 4.04 28.67
N GLU A 344 -13.02 5.24 29.04
CA GLU A 344 -11.60 5.62 28.96
C GLU A 344 -10.78 4.95 30.06
N THR A 345 -11.32 4.73 31.27
CA THR A 345 -10.53 4.12 32.35
C THR A 345 -10.07 2.70 32.02
N GLU A 346 -10.90 1.91 31.33
CA GLU A 346 -10.54 0.56 30.87
C GLU A 346 -9.48 0.61 29.76
N ILE A 347 -9.56 1.60 28.87
CA ILE A 347 -8.57 1.82 27.81
C ILE A 347 -7.22 2.19 28.44
N HIS A 348 -7.20 3.05 29.46
CA HIS A 348 -5.98 3.43 30.19
C HIS A 348 -5.33 2.24 30.91
N GLU A 349 -6.13 1.31 31.46
CA GLU A 349 -5.60 0.07 32.04
C GLU A 349 -4.92 -0.81 30.99
N VAL A 350 -5.55 -1.01 29.83
CA VAL A 350 -4.96 -1.78 28.72
C VAL A 350 -3.68 -1.12 28.21
N ILE A 351 -3.67 0.21 28.05
CA ILE A 351 -2.48 0.97 27.66
C ILE A 351 -1.35 0.76 28.69
N THR A 352 -1.67 0.83 29.98
CA THR A 352 -0.69 0.63 31.06
C THR A 352 -0.12 -0.79 31.03
N GLU A 353 -0.96 -1.80 30.84
CA GLU A 353 -0.52 -3.19 30.68
C GLU A 353 0.35 -3.40 29.45
N LEU A 354 0.02 -2.77 28.31
CA LEU A 354 0.84 -2.80 27.10
C LEU A 354 2.21 -2.15 27.31
N PHE A 355 2.28 -1.03 28.03
CA PHE A 355 3.54 -0.39 28.40
C PHE A 355 4.39 -1.28 29.31
N PHE A 356 3.80 -1.89 30.34
CA PHE A 356 4.53 -2.82 31.21
C PHE A 356 5.02 -4.04 30.44
N ALA A 357 4.18 -4.65 29.60
CA ALA A 357 4.59 -5.76 28.74
C ALA A 357 5.74 -5.36 27.80
N GLY A 358 5.68 -4.16 27.21
CA GLY A 358 6.74 -3.62 26.36
C GLY A 358 8.06 -3.40 27.10
N LEU A 359 8.01 -2.83 28.31
CA LEU A 359 9.17 -2.64 29.18
C LEU A 359 9.78 -3.97 29.63
N GLU A 360 8.96 -4.98 29.92
CA GLU A 360 9.45 -6.32 30.28
C GLU A 360 10.14 -7.03 29.10
N ILE A 361 9.66 -6.83 27.87
CA ILE A 361 10.32 -7.35 26.65
C ILE A 361 11.67 -6.65 26.43
N LEU A 362 11.72 -5.31 26.54
CA LEU A 362 12.94 -4.52 26.36
C LEU A 362 14.00 -4.79 27.44
N SER A 363 13.58 -5.03 28.68
CA SER A 363 14.49 -5.34 29.80
C SER A 363 15.06 -6.76 29.77
N GLY A 364 14.70 -7.59 28.77
CA GLY A 364 15.24 -8.95 28.61
C GLY A 364 14.72 -9.98 29.64
N ASN A 365 13.81 -9.58 30.54
CA ASN A 365 13.21 -10.47 31.53
C ASN A 365 12.25 -11.50 30.89
N GLY A 366 11.78 -11.26 29.66
CA GLY A 366 11.07 -12.26 28.86
C GLY A 366 11.95 -13.41 28.34
N ILE A 367 13.27 -13.19 28.19
CA ILE A 367 14.21 -14.19 27.65
C ILE A 367 14.64 -15.18 28.73
N ARG A 368 14.76 -14.74 29.99
CA ARG A 368 15.26 -15.57 31.10
C ARG A 368 14.28 -16.65 31.56
N LYS A 369 13.00 -16.60 31.20
CA LYS A 369 11.98 -17.55 31.68
C LYS A 369 11.49 -18.57 30.65
N LEU A 370 11.89 -18.45 29.37
CA LEU A 370 11.44 -19.36 28.30
C LEU A 370 12.49 -20.38 27.86
N LYS A 371 13.72 -20.32 28.37
CA LYS A 371 14.74 -21.33 28.08
C LYS A 371 15.64 -21.60 29.28
N GLY A 372 15.52 -22.81 29.82
CA GLY A 372 16.64 -23.52 30.43
C GLY A 372 17.69 -23.89 29.37
N CYS A 373 18.23 -22.90 28.66
CA CYS A 373 19.39 -23.07 27.78
C CYS A 373 20.38 -21.97 28.10
N LYS A 374 21.53 -22.41 28.62
CA LYS A 374 22.74 -21.60 28.82
C LYS A 374 23.07 -20.87 27.52
N VAL A 375 23.16 -19.55 27.58
CA VAL A 375 23.80 -18.74 26.54
C VAL A 375 25.25 -18.56 27.00
N PHE A 376 26.18 -19.20 26.30
CA PHE A 376 27.56 -18.71 26.26
C PHE A 376 27.61 -17.60 25.22
N TRP A 377 28.35 -16.54 25.56
CA TRP A 377 28.62 -15.35 24.77
C TRP A 377 29.15 -15.67 23.37
#